data_AF-A0AAJ1SER9-F1
#
_entry.id   AF-A0AAJ1SER9-F1
#
_cell.length_a   1.000
_cell.length_b   1.000
_cell.length_c   1.000
_cell.angle_alpha   90.00
_cell.angle_beta   90.00
_cell.angle_gamma   90.00
#
_symmetry.space_group_name_H-M   'P 1'
#
loop_
_entity.id
_entity.type
_entity.pdbx_description
1 polymer ?
#
loop_
_entity_poly.entity_id
_entity_poly.type
_entity_poly.pdbx_seq_one_letter_code
_entity_poly.pdbx_strand_id
1 'polypeptide(L)'
;MRWRTPSLGGFRADPDAPVVLALEAFDQDTAEAAPAPILLRRVNKRPVPASTAGNPGEALAISLGEGRGLDFDRVGTLLGLADPEETFAALGDLAFRDPRGGGAVTARDYLCGDVRAKLREALAAAAVDPRYERNVAALEAVQPPWLTRDDIRVELGSPWVTAGDVGEFCHEVFGVRAGVDHIAPLAAWEVNAHGRVSPEARIAYCTDRFDAVALLQIGLNGAAPVVWDEFYDQHTRTHRKIRNADATEAAEQKLSAIQSRFSLWVWENADRERRIVEEYNQTMNARVLRAHNGAHLTFPGLADGIELWQWQRDFVDRAVSTPAVFNAHEVGLGKTLTAVTLAMTLRQFGLANRVALAVPLHLIEQVTRQCYQACYL
;
A
#
# COMPACT_ATOMS: atom_id res chain seq x y z
N MET A 1 -27.51 10.94 18.27
CA MET A 1 -28.10 11.96 19.17
C MET A 1 -27.96 13.33 18.51
N ARG A 2 -29.06 14.09 18.38
CA ARG A 2 -29.01 15.47 17.86
C ARG A 2 -28.74 16.40 19.03
N TRP A 3 -27.62 17.10 18.95
CA TRP A 3 -27.17 18.13 19.88
C TRP A 3 -28.25 19.21 20.09
N ARG A 4 -28.56 19.53 21.35
CA ARG A 4 -29.28 20.76 21.71
C ARG A 4 -28.30 21.69 22.40
N THR A 5 -27.60 22.48 21.60
CA THR A 5 -26.82 23.61 22.11
C THR A 5 -27.76 24.81 22.35
N PRO A 6 -27.53 25.64 23.38
CA PRO A 6 -28.27 26.87 23.59
C PRO A 6 -28.25 27.75 22.33
N SER A 7 -29.31 28.54 22.11
CA SER A 7 -29.35 29.47 20.98
C SER A 7 -28.35 30.61 21.24
N LEU A 8 -27.14 30.49 20.69
CA LEU A 8 -26.13 31.55 20.68
C LEU A 8 -26.48 32.73 19.75
N GLY A 9 -27.71 32.77 19.22
CA GLY A 9 -28.18 33.83 18.34
C GLY A 9 -27.30 34.02 17.11
N GLY A 10 -27.05 35.29 16.74
CA GLY A 10 -26.17 35.67 15.63
C GLY A 10 -24.68 35.44 15.88
N PHE A 11 -24.26 35.15 17.12
CA PHE A 11 -22.86 34.93 17.47
C PHE A 11 -22.27 33.74 16.71
N ARG A 12 -23.05 32.68 16.46
CA ARG A 12 -22.57 31.54 15.64
C ARG A 12 -22.29 31.88 14.17
N ALA A 13 -22.84 32.97 13.67
CA ALA A 13 -22.56 33.45 12.33
C ALA A 13 -21.33 34.38 12.29
N ASP A 14 -20.75 34.71 13.44
CA ASP A 14 -19.53 35.50 13.55
C ASP A 14 -18.32 34.66 13.07
N PRO A 15 -17.50 35.14 12.13
CA PRO A 15 -16.30 34.46 11.66
C PRO A 15 -15.30 34.11 12.78
N ASP A 16 -15.26 34.89 13.86
CA ASP A 16 -14.33 34.73 14.98
C ASP A 16 -14.93 33.96 16.16
N ALA A 17 -16.21 33.56 16.10
CA ALA A 17 -16.83 32.73 17.13
C ALA A 17 -16.05 31.46 17.49
N PRO A 18 -15.44 30.72 16.53
CA PRO A 18 -14.64 29.55 16.87
C PRO A 18 -13.43 29.86 17.76
N VAL A 19 -12.84 31.05 17.66
CA VAL A 19 -11.71 31.48 18.50
C VAL A 19 -12.17 31.64 19.94
N VAL A 20 -13.31 32.29 20.15
CA VAL A 20 -13.90 32.47 21.48
C VAL A 20 -14.27 31.11 22.09
N LEU A 21 -14.87 30.21 21.31
CA LEU A 21 -15.21 28.85 21.76
C LEU A 21 -13.98 28.00 22.09
N ALA A 22 -12.82 28.30 21.52
CA ALA A 22 -11.57 27.62 21.84
C ALA A 22 -10.96 28.05 23.18
N LEU A 23 -11.38 29.19 23.75
CA LEU A 23 -10.93 29.70 25.06
C LEU A 23 -11.49 28.93 26.25
N GLU A 24 -12.40 27.99 26.02
CA GLU A 24 -13.01 27.12 27.01
C GLU A 24 -12.72 25.65 26.67
N ALA A 25 -12.39 24.84 27.67
CA ALA A 25 -12.41 23.38 27.61
C ALA A 25 -13.72 22.92 28.27
N PHE A 26 -14.63 22.34 27.48
CA PHE A 26 -15.95 21.94 27.95
C PHE A 26 -16.10 20.42 27.81
N ASP A 27 -16.35 19.75 28.92
CA ASP A 27 -16.69 18.33 28.98
C ASP A 27 -18.20 18.17 28.83
N GLN A 28 -18.62 17.36 27.86
CA GLN A 28 -20.02 17.20 27.48
C GLN A 28 -20.74 16.14 28.29
N ASP A 29 -20.00 15.18 28.86
CA ASP A 29 -20.58 14.11 29.68
C ASP A 29 -20.82 14.63 31.10
N THR A 30 -19.94 15.51 31.59
CA THR A 30 -20.04 16.10 32.93
C THR A 30 -20.68 17.49 32.94
N ALA A 31 -20.81 18.13 31.77
CA ALA A 31 -21.25 19.52 31.61
C ALA A 31 -20.34 20.55 32.34
N GLU A 32 -19.08 20.19 32.57
CA GLU A 32 -18.11 21.05 33.23
C GLU A 32 -17.34 21.93 32.23
N ALA A 33 -17.09 23.16 32.63
CA ALA A 33 -16.33 24.16 31.88
C ALA A 33 -15.06 24.54 32.62
N ALA A 34 -13.93 24.58 31.91
CA ALA A 34 -12.67 25.08 32.42
C ALA A 34 -12.05 26.07 31.42
N PRO A 35 -11.29 27.08 31.90
CA PRO A 35 -10.54 27.98 31.02
C PRO A 35 -9.48 27.21 30.22
N ALA A 36 -9.33 27.53 28.94
CA ALA A 36 -8.31 26.92 28.09
C ALA A 36 -6.89 27.30 28.56
N PRO A 37 -5.87 26.46 28.29
CA PRO A 37 -4.50 26.67 28.76
C PRO A 37 -3.89 28.04 28.39
N ILE A 38 -4.30 28.63 27.25
CA ILE A 38 -3.87 29.96 26.80
C ILE A 38 -4.21 31.08 27.79
N LEU A 39 -5.28 30.91 28.57
CA LEU A 39 -5.70 31.88 29.59
C LEU A 39 -4.96 31.69 30.92
N LEU A 40 -4.33 30.53 31.13
CA LEU A 40 -3.72 30.17 32.41
C LEU A 40 -2.20 30.27 32.42
N ARG A 41 -1.55 30.05 31.27
CA ARG A 41 -0.09 30.00 31.17
C ARG A 41 0.39 30.40 29.79
N ARG A 42 1.69 30.72 29.69
CA ARG A 42 2.35 30.92 28.40
C ARG A 42 2.34 29.62 27.61
N VAL A 43 1.57 29.65 26.53
CA VAL A 43 1.40 28.54 25.59
C VAL A 43 2.41 28.58 24.44
N ASN A 44 2.73 29.76 23.91
CA ASN A 44 3.72 29.86 22.84
C ASN A 44 5.15 29.83 23.40
N LYS A 45 5.87 28.72 23.17
CA LYS A 45 7.28 28.53 23.50
C LYS A 45 8.07 28.25 22.23
N ARG A 46 9.26 28.88 22.13
CA ARG A 46 10.19 28.56 21.05
C ARG A 46 10.69 27.12 21.26
N PRO A 47 10.60 26.24 20.25
CA PRO A 47 11.21 24.92 20.33
C PRO A 47 12.71 25.05 20.57
N VAL A 48 13.25 24.33 21.56
CA VAL A 48 14.69 24.27 21.82
C VAL A 48 15.23 23.01 21.12
N PRO A 49 16.09 23.14 20.11
CA PRO A 49 16.70 21.98 19.45
C PRO A 49 17.53 21.19 20.45
N ALA A 50 17.53 19.86 20.32
CA ALA A 50 18.39 19.02 21.12
C ALA A 50 19.87 19.35 20.81
N SER A 51 20.69 19.47 21.87
CA SER A 51 22.13 19.71 21.75
C SER A 51 22.95 18.42 21.77
N THR A 52 22.43 17.36 22.39
CA THR A 52 23.12 16.08 22.59
C THR A 52 22.12 14.93 22.52
N ALA A 53 22.60 13.72 22.23
CA ALA A 53 21.83 12.48 22.32
C ALA A 53 22.59 11.45 23.17
N GLY A 54 21.87 10.61 23.92
CA GLY A 54 22.47 9.58 24.76
C GLY A 54 22.94 8.34 24.00
N ASN A 55 22.42 8.12 22.78
CA ASN A 55 22.81 7.01 21.91
C ASN A 55 22.53 7.31 20.42
N PRO A 56 23.12 6.53 19.48
CA PRO A 56 22.91 6.73 18.04
C PRO A 56 21.46 6.63 17.56
N GLY A 57 20.65 5.78 18.20
CA GLY A 57 19.22 5.66 17.90
C GLY A 57 18.43 6.91 18.23
N GLU A 58 18.71 7.51 19.39
CA GLU A 58 18.13 8.79 19.79
C GLU A 58 18.60 9.93 18.88
N ALA A 59 19.88 9.97 18.50
CA ALA A 59 20.40 10.97 17.57
C ALA A 59 19.72 10.89 16.19
N LEU A 60 19.57 9.68 15.64
CA LEU A 60 18.84 9.45 14.39
C LEU A 60 17.37 9.85 14.53
N ALA A 61 16.71 9.46 15.64
CA ALA A 61 15.33 9.82 15.92
C ALA A 61 15.12 11.34 15.94
N ILE A 62 16.04 12.10 16.57
CA ILE A 62 16.01 13.56 16.58
C ILE A 62 16.14 14.10 15.15
N SER A 63 17.13 13.64 14.37
CA SER A 63 17.32 14.08 12.97
C SER A 63 16.06 13.84 12.12
N LEU A 64 15.46 12.65 12.24
CA LEU A 64 14.21 12.30 11.57
C LEU A 64 13.04 13.17 12.04
N GLY A 65 12.91 13.38 13.35
CA GLY A 65 11.88 14.23 13.95
C GLY A 65 12.04 15.73 13.67
N GLU A 66 13.22 16.17 13.23
CA GLU A 66 13.50 17.51 12.71
C GLU A 66 13.19 17.62 11.20
N GLY A 67 12.82 16.51 10.54
CA GLY A 67 12.55 16.48 9.10
C GLY A 67 13.80 16.44 8.22
N ARG A 68 14.99 16.20 8.80
CA ARG A 68 16.27 16.18 8.07
C ARG A 68 16.58 14.86 7.39
N GLY A 69 15.86 13.79 7.74
CA GLY A 69 16.16 12.45 7.24
C GLY A 69 17.41 11.85 7.90
N LEU A 70 18.11 10.99 7.17
CA LEU A 70 19.42 10.47 7.58
C LEU A 70 20.49 11.53 7.28
N ASP A 71 20.71 12.43 8.24
CA ASP A 71 21.66 13.54 8.17
C ASP A 71 22.85 13.23 9.09
N PHE A 72 23.98 12.83 8.50
CA PHE A 72 25.18 12.48 9.26
C PHE A 72 25.80 13.66 10.00
N ASP A 73 25.70 14.88 9.48
CA ASP A 73 26.24 16.06 10.15
C ASP A 73 25.44 16.35 11.42
N ARG A 74 24.11 16.24 11.34
CA ARG A 74 23.24 16.43 12.50
C ARG A 74 23.41 15.33 13.53
N VAL A 75 23.42 14.07 13.09
CA VAL A 75 23.62 12.91 13.97
C VAL A 75 25.00 12.96 14.63
N GLY A 76 26.05 13.26 13.86
CA GLY A 76 27.42 13.42 14.35
C GLY A 76 27.51 14.52 15.40
N THR A 77 26.93 15.70 15.13
CA THR A 77 26.87 16.82 16.09
C THR A 77 26.22 16.39 17.43
N LEU A 78 25.12 15.64 17.38
CA LEU A 78 24.42 15.17 18.58
C LEU A 78 25.22 14.14 19.38
N LEU A 79 26.07 13.36 18.71
CA LEU A 79 26.95 12.35 19.30
C LEU A 79 28.34 12.88 19.65
N GLY A 80 28.68 14.11 19.24
CA GLY A 80 30.03 14.66 19.38
C GLY A 80 31.04 14.05 18.40
N LEU A 81 30.59 13.49 17.28
CA LEU A 81 31.42 12.93 16.21
C LEU A 81 31.53 13.94 15.05
N ALA A 82 32.75 14.14 14.55
CA ALA A 82 33.02 15.04 13.45
C ALA A 82 33.11 14.33 12.09
N ASP A 83 33.45 13.04 12.08
CA ASP A 83 33.58 12.25 10.85
C ASP A 83 32.23 11.56 10.50
N PRO A 84 31.70 11.79 9.27
CA PRO A 84 30.54 11.07 8.78
C PRO A 84 30.70 9.55 8.77
N GLU A 85 31.91 9.02 8.53
CA GLU A 85 32.16 7.57 8.51
C GLU A 85 32.11 6.98 9.92
N GLU A 86 32.67 7.65 10.93
CA GLU A 86 32.49 7.29 12.33
C GLU A 86 31.01 7.36 12.76
N THR A 87 30.30 8.39 12.29
CA THR A 87 28.87 8.55 12.55
C THR A 87 28.05 7.41 11.94
N PHE A 88 28.37 7.00 10.71
CA PHE A 88 27.73 5.85 10.08
C PHE A 88 28.04 4.54 10.81
N ALA A 89 29.29 4.34 11.24
CA ALA A 89 29.68 3.18 12.03
C ALA A 89 28.92 3.13 13.36
N ALA A 90 28.78 4.26 14.05
CA ALA A 90 28.02 4.39 15.30
C ALA A 90 26.53 4.08 15.12
N LEU A 91 25.93 4.41 13.98
CA LEU A 91 24.54 4.09 13.69
C LEU A 91 24.28 2.57 13.60
N GLY A 92 25.29 1.77 13.28
CA GLY A 92 25.15 0.31 13.22
C GLY A 92 23.90 -0.09 12.41
N ASP A 93 23.11 -1.03 12.93
CA ASP A 93 21.88 -1.60 12.33
C ASP A 93 20.76 -0.62 12.04
N LEU A 94 20.91 0.67 12.37
CA LEU A 94 19.94 1.72 12.08
C LEU A 94 20.07 2.28 10.65
N ALA A 95 21.22 2.07 9.99
CA ALA A 95 21.46 2.52 8.63
C ALA A 95 22.29 1.51 7.84
N PHE A 96 22.06 1.46 6.53
CA PHE A 96 22.74 0.57 5.58
C PHE A 96 23.18 1.36 4.35
N ARG A 97 24.26 0.92 3.69
CA ARG A 97 24.65 1.44 2.36
C ARG A 97 23.83 0.75 1.30
N ASP A 98 23.19 1.50 0.41
CA ASP A 98 22.47 0.91 -0.72
C ASP A 98 23.46 0.62 -1.86
N PRO A 99 23.70 -0.66 -2.23
CA PRO A 99 24.60 -1.01 -3.33
C PRO A 99 24.13 -0.47 -4.69
N ARG A 100 22.83 -0.16 -4.88
CA ARG A 100 22.32 0.45 -6.12
C ARG A 100 22.55 1.96 -6.17
N GLY A 101 22.29 2.64 -5.05
CA GLY A 101 22.25 4.10 -4.97
C GLY A 101 23.55 4.75 -4.49
N GLY A 102 24.49 3.98 -3.95
CA GLY A 102 25.75 4.45 -3.37
C GLY A 102 25.61 5.25 -2.07
N GLY A 103 24.41 5.74 -1.75
CA GLY A 103 24.09 6.47 -0.53
C GLY A 103 23.68 5.57 0.63
N ALA A 104 23.80 6.09 1.83
CA ALA A 104 23.25 5.45 3.02
C ALA A 104 21.74 5.71 3.12
N VAL A 105 21.04 4.70 3.61
CA VAL A 105 19.59 4.71 3.82
C VAL A 105 19.29 4.19 5.22
N THR A 106 18.18 4.65 5.78
CA THR A 106 17.74 4.14 7.08
C THR A 106 17.35 2.67 6.98
N ALA A 107 17.52 1.90 8.05
CA ALA A 107 17.16 0.48 8.08
C ALA A 107 15.69 0.23 7.73
N ARG A 108 14.78 1.10 8.19
CA ARG A 108 13.34 1.01 7.89
C ARG A 108 13.02 1.13 6.39
N ASP A 109 13.81 1.89 5.64
CA ASP A 109 13.62 2.09 4.20
C ASP A 109 14.41 1.04 3.38
N TYR A 110 15.55 0.59 3.92
CA TYR A 110 16.36 -0.45 3.28
C TYR A 110 15.71 -1.83 3.36
N LEU A 111 15.16 -2.21 4.51
CA LEU A 111 14.62 -3.55 4.78
C LEU A 111 13.14 -3.72 4.40
N CYS A 112 12.59 -2.80 3.60
CA CYS A 112 11.23 -2.90 3.04
C CYS A 112 11.24 -2.90 1.50
N GLY A 113 10.09 -3.12 0.88
CA GLY A 113 9.96 -3.28 -0.57
C GLY A 113 10.47 -4.65 -1.02
N ASP A 114 11.00 -4.74 -2.24
CA ASP A 114 11.49 -6.00 -2.82
C ASP A 114 12.81 -6.45 -2.17
N VAL A 115 12.70 -7.16 -1.04
CA VAL A 115 13.84 -7.59 -0.22
C VAL A 115 14.60 -8.76 -0.84
N ARG A 116 13.98 -9.54 -1.73
CA ARG A 116 14.65 -10.61 -2.48
C ARG A 116 15.56 -10.04 -3.56
N ALA A 117 15.10 -9.04 -4.31
CA ALA A 117 15.95 -8.33 -5.27
C ALA A 117 17.12 -7.62 -4.56
N LYS A 118 16.83 -6.91 -3.46
CA LYS A 118 17.87 -6.26 -2.64
C LYS A 118 18.88 -7.27 -2.08
N LEU A 119 18.46 -8.46 -1.66
CA LEU A 119 19.39 -9.49 -1.17
C LEU A 119 20.34 -9.97 -2.26
N ARG A 120 19.84 -10.24 -3.47
CA ARG A 120 20.70 -10.62 -4.61
C ARG A 120 21.78 -9.58 -4.89
N GLU A 121 21.45 -8.30 -4.75
CA GLU A 121 22.37 -7.20 -4.98
C GLU A 121 23.36 -7.02 -3.84
N ALA A 122 22.89 -7.17 -2.59
CA ALA A 122 23.75 -7.18 -1.43
C ALA A 122 24.77 -8.33 -1.50
N LEU A 123 24.36 -9.53 -1.95
CA LEU A 123 25.25 -10.66 -2.18
C LEU A 123 26.29 -10.37 -3.27
N ALA A 124 25.86 -9.80 -4.40
CA ALA A 124 26.76 -9.42 -5.48
C ALA A 124 27.77 -8.35 -5.04
N ALA A 125 27.34 -7.38 -4.24
CA ALA A 125 28.20 -6.35 -3.68
C ALA A 125 29.16 -6.91 -2.62
N ALA A 126 28.68 -7.80 -1.74
CA ALA A 126 29.48 -8.45 -0.70
C ALA A 126 30.60 -9.34 -1.26
N ALA A 127 30.40 -9.92 -2.45
CA ALA A 127 31.45 -10.66 -3.15
C ALA A 127 32.66 -9.80 -3.56
N VAL A 128 32.49 -8.48 -3.65
CA VAL A 128 33.53 -7.52 -4.04
C VAL A 128 34.00 -6.67 -2.85
N ASP A 129 33.07 -6.24 -2.00
CA ASP A 129 33.32 -5.44 -0.80
C ASP A 129 32.65 -6.07 0.43
N PRO A 130 33.44 -6.66 1.36
CA PRO A 130 32.93 -7.31 2.57
C PRO A 130 32.06 -6.41 3.47
N ARG A 131 32.11 -5.07 3.30
CA ARG A 131 31.25 -4.15 4.06
C ARG A 131 29.76 -4.41 3.87
N TYR A 132 29.36 -5.04 2.76
CA TYR A 132 27.96 -5.41 2.49
C TYR A 132 27.51 -6.73 3.13
N GLU A 133 28.38 -7.49 3.80
CA GLU A 133 27.98 -8.72 4.51
C GLU A 133 26.89 -8.46 5.55
N ARG A 134 26.97 -7.30 6.22
CA ARG A 134 25.94 -6.86 7.17
C ARG A 134 24.59 -6.59 6.50
N ASN A 135 24.58 -6.10 5.26
CA ASN A 135 23.35 -5.94 4.48
C ASN A 135 22.73 -7.29 4.15
N VAL A 136 23.55 -8.27 3.76
CA VAL A 136 23.12 -9.65 3.47
C VAL A 136 22.43 -10.24 4.69
N ALA A 137 23.10 -10.23 5.85
CA ALA A 137 22.55 -10.78 7.09
C ALA A 137 21.21 -10.13 7.49
N ALA A 138 21.11 -8.80 7.37
CA ALA A 138 19.87 -8.09 7.69
C ALA A 138 18.74 -8.40 6.70
N LEU A 139 19.04 -8.52 5.40
CA LEU A 139 18.06 -8.85 4.37
C LEU A 139 17.61 -10.31 4.42
N GLU A 140 18.48 -11.23 4.82
CA GLU A 140 18.14 -12.64 5.08
C GLU A 140 17.12 -12.76 6.22
N ALA A 141 17.31 -11.98 7.30
CA ALA A 141 16.43 -12.00 8.46
C ALA A 141 15.00 -11.49 8.19
N VAL A 142 14.82 -10.65 7.17
CA VAL A 142 13.51 -10.08 6.82
C VAL A 142 12.85 -10.77 5.62
N GLN A 143 13.42 -11.88 5.12
CA GLN A 143 12.81 -12.56 3.97
C GLN A 143 11.42 -13.09 4.31
N PRO A 144 10.41 -12.85 3.46
CA PRO A 144 9.12 -13.50 3.60
C PRO A 144 9.29 -15.02 3.56
N PRO A 145 8.56 -15.77 4.40
CA PRO A 145 8.59 -17.23 4.35
C PRO A 145 8.13 -17.69 2.97
N TRP A 146 8.78 -18.73 2.45
CA TRP A 146 8.40 -19.29 1.16
C TRP A 146 6.99 -19.86 1.22
N LEU A 147 6.15 -19.45 0.27
CA LEU A 147 4.83 -20.01 0.07
C LEU A 147 4.94 -21.32 -0.70
N THR A 148 4.06 -22.26 -0.36
CA THR A 148 3.96 -23.56 -1.02
C THR A 148 2.84 -23.57 -2.05
N ARG A 149 2.69 -24.66 -2.80
CA ARG A 149 1.58 -24.83 -3.75
C ARG A 149 0.19 -24.65 -3.09
N ASP A 150 0.07 -24.99 -1.82
CA ASP A 150 -1.22 -24.93 -1.10
C ASP A 150 -1.61 -23.48 -0.77
N ASP A 151 -0.63 -22.56 -0.75
CA ASP A 151 -0.82 -21.13 -0.50
C ASP A 151 -1.01 -20.32 -1.79
N ILE A 152 -0.65 -20.89 -2.94
CA ILE A 152 -0.61 -20.19 -4.24
C ILE A 152 -1.82 -20.58 -5.07
N ARG A 153 -2.59 -19.59 -5.52
CA ARG A 153 -3.69 -19.77 -6.47
C ARG A 153 -3.24 -19.39 -7.86
N VAL A 154 -3.45 -20.28 -8.83
CA VAL A 154 -3.13 -20.05 -10.24
C VAL A 154 -4.41 -20.00 -11.04
N GLU A 155 -4.61 -18.88 -11.73
CA GLU A 155 -5.72 -18.62 -12.63
C GLU A 155 -5.23 -18.47 -14.07
N LEU A 156 -6.14 -18.54 -15.04
CA LEU A 156 -5.81 -18.23 -16.44
C LEU A 156 -5.29 -16.79 -16.55
N GLY A 157 -4.18 -16.62 -17.27
CA GLY A 157 -3.55 -15.31 -17.45
C GLY A 157 -2.67 -14.87 -16.28
N SER A 158 -2.47 -15.72 -15.26
CA SER A 158 -1.48 -15.43 -14.20
C SER A 158 -0.09 -15.19 -14.81
N PRO A 159 0.69 -14.21 -14.32
CA PRO A 159 1.92 -13.79 -14.98
C PRO A 159 3.05 -14.85 -14.97
N TRP A 160 2.99 -15.85 -14.09
CA TRP A 160 3.92 -16.99 -14.02
C TRP A 160 3.49 -18.20 -14.88
N VAL A 161 2.33 -18.10 -15.55
CA VAL A 161 1.91 -19.07 -16.57
C VAL A 161 2.53 -18.65 -17.91
N THR A 162 3.24 -19.59 -18.53
CA THR A 162 3.92 -19.35 -19.80
C THR A 162 3.06 -19.80 -20.98
N ALA A 163 3.38 -19.29 -22.18
CA ALA A 163 2.79 -19.77 -23.43
C ALA A 163 2.98 -21.29 -23.63
N GLY A 164 4.12 -21.83 -23.16
CA GLY A 164 4.38 -23.27 -23.16
C GLY A 164 3.38 -24.05 -22.31
N ASP A 165 3.06 -23.57 -21.10
CA ASP A 165 2.09 -24.23 -20.22
C ASP A 165 0.69 -24.24 -20.85
N VAL A 166 0.27 -23.12 -21.45
CA VAL A 166 -1.03 -23.04 -22.13
C VAL A 166 -1.08 -24.00 -23.33
N GLY A 167 0.01 -24.11 -24.09
CA GLY A 167 0.12 -25.05 -25.21
C GLY A 167 0.05 -26.51 -24.75
N GLU A 168 0.72 -26.83 -23.63
CA GLU A 168 0.70 -28.16 -23.03
C GLU A 168 -0.68 -28.50 -22.45
N PHE A 169 -1.37 -27.53 -21.84
CA PHE A 169 -2.76 -27.68 -21.39
C PHE A 169 -3.70 -28.02 -22.55
N CYS A 170 -3.58 -27.30 -23.68
CA CYS A 170 -4.33 -27.61 -24.90
C CYS A 170 -4.06 -29.03 -25.39
N HIS A 171 -2.81 -29.48 -25.33
CA HIS A 171 -2.45 -30.82 -25.76
C HIS A 171 -3.00 -31.91 -24.84
N GLU A 172 -2.81 -31.79 -23.53
CA GLU A 172 -3.17 -32.83 -22.56
C GLU A 172 -4.66 -32.85 -22.23
N VAL A 173 -5.32 -31.69 -22.17
CA VAL A 173 -6.72 -31.58 -21.75
C VAL A 173 -7.68 -31.54 -22.93
N PHE A 174 -7.31 -30.85 -24.02
CA PHE A 174 -8.18 -30.75 -25.21
C PHE A 174 -7.80 -31.71 -26.34
N GLY A 175 -6.61 -32.32 -26.29
CA GLY A 175 -6.12 -33.22 -27.33
C GLY A 175 -5.68 -32.51 -28.61
N VAL A 176 -5.37 -31.21 -28.55
CA VAL A 176 -4.99 -30.39 -29.72
C VAL A 176 -3.64 -29.72 -29.54
N ARG A 177 -2.89 -29.57 -30.63
CA ARG A 177 -1.67 -28.75 -30.60
C ARG A 177 -2.04 -27.30 -30.85
N ALA A 178 -1.64 -26.41 -29.94
CA ALA A 178 -1.85 -24.98 -30.06
C ALA A 178 -0.53 -24.23 -30.13
N GLY A 179 -0.44 -23.27 -31.07
CA GLY A 179 0.52 -22.17 -30.97
C GLY A 179 -0.06 -21.12 -30.03
N VAL A 180 0.72 -20.71 -29.03
CA VAL A 180 0.30 -19.73 -28.03
C VAL A 180 1.29 -18.58 -28.05
N ASP A 181 0.77 -17.37 -28.18
CA ASP A 181 1.56 -16.15 -28.15
C ASP A 181 1.02 -15.24 -27.03
N HIS A 182 1.92 -14.81 -26.14
CA HIS A 182 1.62 -13.82 -25.11
C HIS A 182 2.30 -12.49 -25.45
N ILE A 183 1.48 -11.50 -25.80
CA ILE A 183 1.93 -10.16 -26.18
C ILE A 183 2.02 -9.32 -24.90
N ALA A 184 3.16 -9.41 -24.21
CA ALA A 184 3.37 -8.80 -22.89
C ALA A 184 2.99 -7.30 -22.79
N PRO A 185 3.30 -6.42 -23.76
CA PRO A 185 2.90 -5.00 -23.68
C PRO A 185 1.38 -4.76 -23.71
N LEU A 186 0.62 -5.68 -24.32
CA LEU A 186 -0.84 -5.60 -24.43
C LEU A 186 -1.55 -6.48 -23.39
N ALA A 187 -0.79 -7.26 -22.60
CA ALA A 187 -1.30 -8.33 -21.74
C ALA A 187 -2.30 -9.24 -22.47
N ALA A 188 -2.08 -9.45 -23.77
CA ALA A 188 -2.99 -10.14 -24.67
C ALA A 188 -2.49 -11.54 -25.00
N TRP A 189 -3.40 -12.50 -25.01
CA TRP A 189 -3.13 -13.89 -25.35
C TRP A 189 -3.82 -14.27 -26.65
N GLU A 190 -3.06 -14.86 -27.57
CA GLU A 190 -3.58 -15.47 -28.79
C GLU A 190 -3.31 -16.97 -28.77
N VAL A 191 -4.35 -17.77 -29.04
CA VAL A 191 -4.27 -19.23 -29.01
C VAL A 191 -4.76 -19.77 -30.35
N ASN A 192 -3.83 -20.27 -31.16
CA ASN A 192 -4.10 -20.82 -32.48
C ASN A 192 -3.95 -22.34 -32.46
N ALA A 193 -5.06 -23.05 -32.34
CA ALA A 193 -5.06 -24.52 -32.34
C ALA A 193 -5.26 -25.12 -33.73
N HIS A 194 -4.56 -26.24 -33.97
CA HIS A 194 -4.68 -27.04 -35.18
C HIS A 194 -5.18 -28.44 -34.82
N GLY A 195 -6.21 -28.90 -35.52
CA GLY A 195 -6.81 -30.22 -35.31
C GLY A 195 -8.18 -30.16 -34.62
N ARG A 196 -8.75 -31.34 -34.38
CA ARG A 196 -10.08 -31.48 -33.78
C ARG A 196 -9.93 -31.77 -32.28
N VAL A 197 -10.62 -31.00 -31.45
CA VAL A 197 -10.76 -31.25 -30.00
C VAL A 197 -11.23 -32.68 -29.74
N SER A 198 -10.64 -33.34 -28.75
CA SER A 198 -11.00 -34.72 -28.41
C SER A 198 -12.49 -34.86 -28.10
N PRO A 199 -13.11 -36.02 -28.37
CA PRO A 199 -14.53 -36.22 -28.09
C PRO A 199 -14.90 -35.91 -26.63
N GLU A 200 -14.04 -36.29 -25.69
CA GLU A 200 -14.20 -36.10 -24.25
C GLU A 200 -14.16 -34.60 -23.90
N ALA A 201 -13.14 -33.90 -24.40
CA ALA A 201 -12.99 -32.45 -24.17
C ALA A 201 -14.11 -31.66 -24.82
N ARG A 202 -14.63 -32.10 -25.96
CA ARG A 202 -15.77 -31.45 -26.62
C ARG A 202 -17.02 -31.49 -25.75
N ILE A 203 -17.28 -32.61 -25.08
CA ILE A 203 -18.42 -32.74 -24.15
C ILE A 203 -18.17 -31.88 -22.91
N ALA A 204 -16.96 -31.93 -22.36
CA ALA A 204 -16.61 -31.24 -21.12
C ALA A 204 -16.57 -29.72 -21.26
N TYR A 205 -16.01 -29.20 -22.37
CA TYR A 205 -15.53 -27.82 -22.48
C TYR A 205 -16.05 -27.03 -23.68
N CYS A 206 -16.78 -27.64 -24.63
CA CYS A 206 -17.38 -26.90 -25.75
C CYS A 206 -18.88 -26.62 -25.54
N THR A 207 -19.39 -25.65 -26.29
CA THR A 207 -20.81 -25.45 -26.57
C THR A 207 -21.05 -25.54 -28.08
N ASP A 208 -22.30 -25.42 -28.52
CA ASP A 208 -22.60 -25.32 -29.96
C ASP A 208 -22.06 -24.02 -30.60
N ARG A 209 -21.75 -23.00 -29.78
CA ARG A 209 -21.35 -21.66 -30.22
C ARG A 209 -19.86 -21.37 -30.02
N PHE A 210 -19.21 -22.04 -29.07
CA PHE A 210 -17.80 -21.86 -28.78
C PHE A 210 -17.09 -23.21 -28.61
N ASP A 211 -15.90 -23.31 -29.21
CA ASP A 211 -14.99 -24.40 -28.89
C ASP A 211 -14.17 -24.11 -27.61
N ALA A 212 -13.52 -25.14 -27.08
CA ALA A 212 -12.74 -25.06 -25.85
C ALA A 212 -11.54 -24.11 -25.95
N VAL A 213 -10.94 -23.98 -27.14
CA VAL A 213 -9.76 -23.13 -27.39
C VAL A 213 -10.17 -21.66 -27.42
N ALA A 214 -11.28 -21.34 -28.07
CA ALA A 214 -11.88 -20.01 -28.09
C ALA A 214 -12.28 -19.57 -26.68
N LEU A 215 -12.89 -20.45 -25.88
CA LEU A 215 -13.20 -20.16 -24.48
C LEU A 215 -11.92 -19.96 -23.65
N LEU A 216 -10.89 -20.80 -23.84
CA LEU A 216 -9.60 -20.64 -23.18
C LEU A 216 -8.98 -19.27 -23.51
N GLN A 217 -8.97 -18.86 -24.77
CA GLN A 217 -8.45 -17.55 -25.19
C GLN A 217 -9.24 -16.40 -24.53
N ILE A 218 -10.57 -16.49 -24.49
CA ILE A 218 -11.42 -15.51 -23.79
C ILE A 218 -11.02 -15.42 -22.31
N GLY A 219 -10.85 -16.57 -21.65
CA GLY A 219 -10.45 -16.66 -20.25
C GLY A 219 -9.05 -16.11 -19.96
N LEU A 220 -8.07 -16.41 -20.82
CA LEU A 220 -6.69 -15.88 -20.70
C LEU A 220 -6.63 -14.36 -20.78
N ASN A 221 -7.56 -13.75 -21.52
CA ASN A 221 -7.68 -12.30 -21.65
C ASN A 221 -8.60 -11.67 -20.58
N GLY A 222 -9.00 -12.43 -19.54
CA GLY A 222 -9.82 -11.94 -18.43
C GLY A 222 -11.24 -11.52 -18.84
N ALA A 223 -11.73 -11.99 -19.99
CA ALA A 223 -13.06 -11.68 -20.50
C ALA A 223 -14.06 -12.81 -20.20
N ALA A 224 -15.35 -12.49 -20.30
CA ALA A 224 -16.44 -13.46 -20.26
C ALA A 224 -17.00 -13.69 -21.68
N PRO A 225 -17.34 -14.93 -22.05
CA PRO A 225 -17.92 -15.22 -23.35
C PRO A 225 -19.33 -14.62 -23.43
N VAL A 226 -19.71 -14.06 -24.58
CA VAL A 226 -21.07 -13.56 -24.83
C VAL A 226 -21.54 -14.05 -26.19
N VAL A 227 -22.72 -14.65 -26.23
CA VAL A 227 -23.35 -15.11 -27.47
C VAL A 227 -24.39 -14.08 -27.92
N TRP A 228 -24.27 -13.65 -29.18
CA TRP A 228 -25.23 -12.77 -29.84
C TRP A 228 -25.92 -13.52 -30.97
N ASP A 229 -27.25 -13.49 -31.00
CA ASP A 229 -28.03 -13.96 -32.13
C ASP A 229 -28.45 -12.78 -33.01
N GLU A 230 -28.35 -12.96 -34.32
CA GLU A 230 -28.78 -11.96 -35.29
C GLU A 230 -30.18 -12.28 -35.82
N PHE A 231 -31.08 -11.30 -35.72
CA PHE A 231 -32.43 -11.38 -36.25
C PHE A 231 -32.66 -10.29 -37.29
N TYR A 232 -33.25 -10.65 -38.42
CA TYR A 232 -33.67 -9.66 -39.42
C TYR A 232 -35.03 -9.07 -39.02
N ASP A 233 -35.05 -7.77 -38.71
CA ASP A 233 -36.28 -7.05 -38.42
C ASP A 233 -36.93 -6.63 -39.75
N GLN A 234 -38.03 -7.28 -40.11
CA GLN A 234 -38.76 -6.99 -41.36
C GLN A 234 -39.40 -5.59 -41.36
N HIS A 235 -39.65 -4.99 -40.19
CA HIS A 235 -40.26 -3.67 -40.07
C HIS A 235 -39.22 -2.56 -40.25
N THR A 236 -38.04 -2.70 -39.64
CA THR A 236 -36.95 -1.72 -39.79
C THR A 236 -35.98 -2.04 -40.93
N ARG A 237 -36.15 -3.19 -41.62
CA ARG A 237 -35.27 -3.71 -42.68
C ARG A 237 -33.79 -3.76 -42.27
N THR A 238 -33.52 -4.03 -41.00
CA THR A 238 -32.17 -4.05 -40.43
C THR A 238 -31.93 -5.31 -39.60
N HIS A 239 -30.67 -5.76 -39.55
CA HIS A 239 -30.24 -6.83 -38.65
C HIS A 239 -30.07 -6.28 -37.23
N ARG A 240 -30.68 -6.94 -36.26
CA ARG A 240 -30.52 -6.65 -34.83
C ARG A 240 -29.78 -7.77 -34.14
N LYS A 241 -28.80 -7.41 -33.30
CA LYS A 241 -28.08 -8.34 -32.42
C LYS A 241 -28.76 -8.36 -31.06
N ILE A 242 -29.21 -9.52 -30.62
CA ILE A 242 -29.81 -9.74 -29.31
C ILE A 242 -28.94 -10.73 -28.54
N ARG A 243 -28.61 -10.42 -27.28
CA ARG A 243 -27.84 -11.34 -26.43
C ARG A 243 -28.67 -12.59 -26.19
N ASN A 244 -28.10 -13.75 -26.50
CA ASN A 244 -28.69 -15.02 -26.12
C ASN A 244 -28.26 -15.35 -24.69
N ALA A 245 -29.17 -15.21 -23.73
CA ALA A 245 -28.88 -15.43 -22.31
C ALA A 245 -28.47 -16.89 -22.04
N ASP A 246 -29.25 -17.85 -22.50
CA ASP A 246 -29.03 -19.29 -22.24
C ASP A 246 -27.70 -19.78 -22.83
N ALA A 247 -27.40 -19.41 -24.08
CA ALA A 247 -26.16 -19.79 -24.75
C ALA A 247 -24.93 -19.08 -24.14
N THR A 248 -25.12 -17.85 -23.63
CA THR A 248 -24.06 -17.13 -22.90
C THR A 248 -23.78 -17.82 -21.57
N GLU A 249 -24.82 -18.14 -20.80
CA GLU A 249 -24.67 -18.85 -19.52
C GLU A 249 -23.99 -20.22 -19.71
N ALA A 250 -24.38 -20.98 -20.74
CA ALA A 250 -23.73 -22.24 -21.08
C ALA A 250 -22.23 -22.06 -21.39
N ALA A 251 -21.87 -20.99 -22.11
CA ALA A 251 -20.48 -20.68 -22.42
C ALA A 251 -19.68 -20.27 -21.16
N GLU A 252 -20.28 -19.47 -20.27
CA GLU A 252 -19.70 -19.08 -18.98
C GLU A 252 -19.45 -20.31 -18.08
N GLN A 253 -20.41 -21.25 -18.03
CA GLN A 253 -20.24 -22.51 -17.30
C GLN A 253 -19.07 -23.34 -17.85
N LYS A 254 -18.93 -23.44 -19.17
CA LYS A 254 -17.82 -24.16 -19.80
C LYS A 254 -16.47 -23.48 -19.57
N LEU A 255 -16.42 -22.14 -19.60
CA LEU A 255 -15.22 -21.40 -19.23
C LEU A 255 -14.84 -21.64 -17.76
N SER A 256 -15.80 -21.61 -16.84
CA SER A 256 -15.55 -21.91 -15.42
C SER A 256 -15.01 -23.34 -15.21
N ALA A 257 -15.52 -24.31 -15.98
CA ALA A 257 -14.99 -25.68 -15.97
C ALA A 257 -13.55 -25.75 -16.50
N ILE A 258 -13.21 -25.00 -17.55
CA ILE A 258 -11.83 -24.88 -18.05
C ILE A 258 -10.92 -24.27 -16.98
N GLN A 259 -11.33 -23.16 -16.36
CA GLN A 259 -10.57 -22.50 -15.29
C GLN A 259 -10.31 -23.45 -14.12
N SER A 260 -11.35 -24.15 -13.65
CA SER A 260 -11.24 -25.11 -12.55
C SER A 260 -10.30 -26.27 -12.90
N ARG A 261 -10.38 -26.80 -14.13
CA ARG A 261 -9.47 -27.84 -14.60
C ARG A 261 -8.04 -27.33 -14.69
N PHE A 262 -7.84 -26.12 -15.21
CA PHE A 262 -6.53 -25.50 -15.35
C PHE A 262 -5.85 -25.30 -13.99
N SER A 263 -6.56 -24.74 -13.00
CA SER A 263 -6.02 -24.52 -11.66
C SER A 263 -5.56 -25.80 -10.96
N LEU A 264 -6.15 -26.96 -11.27
CA LEU A 264 -5.68 -28.27 -10.80
C LEU A 264 -4.53 -28.81 -11.64
N TRP A 265 -4.67 -28.75 -12.96
CA TRP A 265 -3.72 -29.27 -13.94
C TRP A 265 -2.33 -28.68 -13.80
N VAL A 266 -2.23 -27.39 -13.46
CA VAL A 266 -0.96 -26.69 -13.26
C VAL A 266 -0.03 -27.43 -12.27
N TRP A 267 -0.61 -28.10 -11.27
CA TRP A 267 0.13 -28.81 -10.22
C TRP A 267 0.37 -30.30 -10.49
N GLU A 268 -0.15 -30.83 -11.60
CA GLU A 268 0.00 -32.26 -11.92
C GLU A 268 1.41 -32.61 -12.41
N ASN A 269 2.18 -31.61 -12.86
CA ASN A 269 3.56 -31.76 -13.30
C ASN A 269 4.52 -31.17 -12.26
N ALA A 270 5.44 -31.99 -11.74
CA ALA A 270 6.37 -31.60 -10.68
C ALA A 270 7.37 -30.51 -11.11
N ASP A 271 7.78 -30.47 -12.38
CA ASP A 271 8.72 -29.45 -12.89
C ASP A 271 8.01 -28.12 -13.06
N ARG A 272 6.77 -28.14 -13.56
CA ARG A 272 5.89 -26.97 -13.65
C ARG A 272 5.57 -26.39 -12.27
N GLU A 273 5.21 -27.25 -11.32
CA GLU A 273 4.97 -26.86 -9.92
C GLU A 273 6.18 -26.14 -9.34
N ARG A 274 7.38 -26.74 -9.41
CA ARG A 274 8.59 -26.12 -8.86
C ARG A 274 8.88 -24.75 -9.49
N ARG A 275 8.78 -24.64 -10.82
CA ARG A 275 9.01 -23.37 -11.53
C ARG A 275 8.02 -22.29 -11.08
N ILE A 276 6.73 -22.60 -11.03
CA ILE A 276 5.69 -21.63 -10.65
C ILE A 276 5.84 -21.19 -9.20
N VAL A 277 6.08 -22.12 -8.27
CA VAL A 277 6.31 -21.80 -6.85
C VAL A 277 7.54 -20.90 -6.70
N GLU A 278 8.63 -21.21 -7.40
CA GLU A 278 9.84 -20.41 -7.37
C GLU A 278 9.62 -19.00 -7.94
N GLU A 279 9.05 -18.90 -9.13
CA GLU A 279 8.79 -17.62 -9.81
C GLU A 279 7.83 -16.75 -8.99
N TYR A 280 6.76 -17.33 -8.43
CA TYR A 280 5.84 -16.63 -7.55
C TYR A 280 6.56 -16.09 -6.31
N ASN A 281 7.40 -16.91 -5.66
CA ASN A 281 8.11 -16.47 -4.47
C ASN A 281 9.13 -15.38 -4.75
N GLN A 282 9.81 -15.45 -5.90
CA GLN A 282 10.80 -14.46 -6.30
C GLN A 282 10.20 -13.13 -6.75
N THR A 283 8.96 -13.11 -7.26
CA THR A 283 8.35 -11.91 -7.86
C THR A 283 7.22 -11.32 -7.01
N MET A 284 6.31 -12.16 -6.51
CA MET A 284 5.13 -11.74 -5.76
C MET A 284 5.37 -11.77 -4.25
N ASN A 285 5.89 -12.88 -3.71
CA ASN A 285 6.23 -13.01 -2.29
C ASN A 285 7.66 -12.51 -1.99
N ALA A 286 7.99 -11.36 -2.54
CA ALA A 286 9.28 -10.71 -2.43
C ALA A 286 9.24 -9.39 -1.65
N ARG A 287 8.03 -8.90 -1.32
CA ARG A 287 7.83 -7.57 -0.77
C ARG A 287 7.54 -7.57 0.72
N VAL A 288 8.32 -6.78 1.47
CA VAL A 288 8.08 -6.48 2.90
C VAL A 288 7.50 -5.08 3.02
N LEU A 289 6.42 -4.93 3.80
CA LEU A 289 5.83 -3.62 4.06
C LEU A 289 6.75 -2.79 4.96
N ARG A 290 6.78 -1.48 4.72
CA ARG A 290 7.51 -0.56 5.59
C ARG A 290 6.88 -0.57 6.99
N ALA A 291 7.68 -0.85 8.01
CA ALA A 291 7.24 -0.67 9.40
C ALA A 291 7.19 0.84 9.71
N HIS A 292 6.02 1.31 10.11
CA HIS A 292 5.81 2.70 10.52
C HIS A 292 5.90 2.80 12.04
N ASN A 293 6.76 3.70 12.52
CA ASN A 293 6.93 3.96 13.94
C ASN A 293 7.20 5.45 14.13
N GLY A 294 6.23 6.17 14.70
CA GLY A 294 6.31 7.60 14.93
C GLY A 294 6.85 8.00 16.31
N ALA A 295 7.40 7.08 17.10
CA ALA A 295 7.94 7.39 18.43
C ALA A 295 9.04 8.47 18.39
N HIS A 296 9.78 8.53 17.29
CA HIS A 296 10.82 9.53 17.05
C HIS A 296 10.29 10.92 16.67
N LEU A 297 9.01 11.03 16.28
CA LEU A 297 8.44 12.29 15.85
C LEU A 297 8.30 13.25 17.03
N THR A 298 8.77 14.47 16.81
CA THR A 298 8.56 15.58 17.73
C THR A 298 7.48 16.49 17.17
N PHE A 299 6.64 17.02 18.06
CA PHE A 299 5.51 17.88 17.70
C PHE A 299 5.64 19.24 18.39
N PRO A 300 6.66 20.04 18.04
CA PRO A 300 6.97 21.30 18.71
C PRO A 300 5.83 22.33 18.68
N GLY A 301 4.93 22.26 17.70
CA GLY A 301 3.76 23.13 17.62
C GLY A 301 2.55 22.63 18.41
N LEU A 302 2.60 21.42 18.99
CA LEU A 302 1.47 20.81 19.69
C LEU A 302 1.36 21.40 21.10
N ALA A 303 0.13 21.65 21.55
CA ALA A 303 -0.11 22.28 22.83
C ALA A 303 0.37 21.43 24.03
N ASP A 304 1.05 22.07 24.99
CA ASP A 304 1.49 21.51 26.27
C ASP A 304 0.32 20.81 26.98
N GLY A 305 0.48 19.52 27.27
CA GLY A 305 -0.53 18.68 27.93
C GLY A 305 -1.34 17.80 26.98
N ILE A 306 -1.16 17.94 25.67
CA ILE A 306 -1.70 17.00 24.69
C ILE A 306 -0.64 15.96 24.39
N GLU A 307 -0.91 14.72 24.80
CA GLU A 307 -0.08 13.57 24.46
C GLU A 307 -0.74 12.75 23.36
N LEU A 308 0.03 12.47 22.31
CA LEU A 308 -0.40 11.59 21.24
C LEU A 308 -0.14 10.14 21.60
N TRP A 309 -1.15 9.29 21.40
CA TRP A 309 -0.99 7.84 21.48
C TRP A 309 -0.08 7.33 20.38
N GLN A 310 0.55 6.18 20.61
CA GLN A 310 1.51 5.60 19.69
C GLN A 310 0.94 5.40 18.28
N TRP A 311 -0.29 4.90 18.14
CA TRP A 311 -0.94 4.71 16.84
C TRP A 311 -1.18 6.02 16.07
N GLN A 312 -1.38 7.15 16.77
CA GLN A 312 -1.50 8.46 16.12
C GLN A 312 -0.16 8.90 15.56
N ARG A 313 0.92 8.69 16.33
CA ARG A 313 2.29 8.98 15.89
C ARG A 313 2.69 8.10 14.70
N ASP A 314 2.41 6.80 14.77
CA ASP A 314 2.70 5.84 13.70
C ASP A 314 1.93 6.20 12.42
N PHE A 315 0.68 6.64 12.56
CA PHE A 315 -0.09 7.14 11.42
C PHE A 315 0.56 8.39 10.81
N VAL A 316 1.03 9.33 11.63
CA VAL A 316 1.74 10.53 11.11
C VAL A 316 3.03 10.11 10.39
N ASP A 317 3.85 9.22 10.94
CA ASP A 317 5.05 8.70 10.26
C ASP A 317 4.72 8.07 8.90
N ARG A 318 3.64 7.29 8.86
CA ARG A 318 3.12 6.73 7.60
C ARG A 318 2.72 7.80 6.60
N ALA A 319 1.95 8.78 7.05
CA ALA A 319 1.38 9.82 6.22
C ALA A 319 2.44 10.79 5.65
N VAL A 320 3.53 11.06 6.38
CA VAL A 320 4.62 11.89 5.85
C VAL A 320 5.53 11.11 4.89
N SER A 321 5.53 9.78 4.98
CA SER A 321 6.40 8.90 4.19
C SER A 321 5.72 8.35 2.92
N THR A 322 4.42 8.61 2.72
CA THR A 322 3.66 8.09 1.58
C THR A 322 2.76 9.17 0.96
N PRO A 323 2.57 9.21 -0.38
CA PRO A 323 1.79 10.26 -1.02
C PRO A 323 0.31 10.29 -0.63
N ALA A 324 -0.26 9.13 -0.28
CA ALA A 324 -1.65 9.00 0.10
C ALA A 324 -1.82 7.90 1.17
N VAL A 325 -2.65 8.18 2.16
CA VAL A 325 -2.95 7.27 3.27
C VAL A 325 -4.43 7.32 3.62
N PHE A 326 -4.95 6.19 4.10
CA PHE A 326 -6.31 6.11 4.63
C PHE A 326 -6.25 5.82 6.14
N ASN A 327 -6.87 6.70 6.94
CA ASN A 327 -7.00 6.52 8.38
C ASN A 327 -8.33 5.84 8.73
N ALA A 328 -8.28 4.52 8.95
CA ALA A 328 -9.45 3.73 9.31
C ALA A 328 -9.64 3.57 10.84
N HIS A 329 -9.03 4.42 11.68
CA HIS A 329 -9.21 4.31 13.13
C HIS A 329 -10.69 4.45 13.53
N GLU A 330 -11.10 3.73 14.57
CA GLU A 330 -12.47 3.78 15.09
C GLU A 330 -12.85 5.17 15.63
N VAL A 331 -14.16 5.40 15.79
CA VAL A 331 -14.69 6.65 16.38
C VAL A 331 -14.18 6.75 17.83
N GLY A 332 -13.71 7.94 18.23
CA GLY A 332 -13.13 8.16 19.56
C GLY A 332 -11.60 8.04 19.64
N LEU A 333 -10.93 7.40 18.67
CA LEU A 333 -9.46 7.23 18.67
C LEU A 333 -8.66 8.48 18.23
N GLY A 334 -9.26 9.67 18.32
CA GLY A 334 -8.56 10.94 18.08
C GLY A 334 -8.14 11.18 16.63
N LYS A 335 -8.95 10.76 15.64
CA LYS A 335 -8.68 10.98 14.20
C LYS A 335 -8.46 12.46 13.85
N THR A 336 -9.28 13.35 14.41
CA THR A 336 -9.15 14.79 14.16
C THR A 336 -7.83 15.33 14.68
N LEU A 337 -7.46 14.99 15.93
CA LEU A 337 -6.17 15.36 16.50
C LEU A 337 -5.00 14.82 15.66
N THR A 338 -5.13 13.59 15.15
CA THR A 338 -4.14 12.98 14.24
C THR A 338 -4.01 13.78 12.94
N ALA A 339 -5.12 14.22 12.34
CA ALA A 339 -5.12 15.02 11.11
C ALA A 339 -4.52 16.42 11.33
N VAL A 340 -4.83 17.06 12.46
CA VAL A 340 -4.23 18.35 12.85
C VAL A 340 -2.73 18.19 13.04
N THR A 341 -2.30 17.16 13.78
CA THR A 341 -0.88 16.85 13.98
C THR A 341 -0.16 16.61 12.66
N LEU A 342 -0.74 15.82 11.76
CA LEU A 342 -0.18 15.59 10.43
C LEU A 342 -0.01 16.90 9.65
N ALA A 343 -1.01 17.79 9.67
CA ALA A 343 -0.93 19.08 8.99
C ALA A 343 0.25 19.93 9.52
N MET A 344 0.48 19.90 10.84
CA MET A 344 1.61 20.58 11.46
C MET A 344 2.94 19.95 11.05
N THR A 345 3.05 18.61 11.11
CA THR A 345 4.26 17.88 10.73
C THR A 345 4.63 18.10 9.27
N LEU A 346 3.64 18.11 8.35
CA LEU A 346 3.87 18.40 6.93
C LEU A 346 4.47 19.79 6.71
N ARG A 347 4.03 20.79 7.47
CA ARG A 347 4.61 22.14 7.44
C ARG A 347 5.98 22.19 8.10
N GLN A 348 6.14 21.53 9.25
CA GLN A 348 7.39 21.44 10.00
C GLN A 348 8.51 20.82 9.14
N PHE A 349 8.21 19.77 8.38
CA PHE A 349 9.17 19.09 7.51
C PHE A 349 9.34 19.79 6.16
N GLY A 350 8.61 20.89 5.90
CA GLY A 350 8.64 21.58 4.61
C GLY A 350 8.03 20.79 3.45
N LEU A 351 7.32 19.69 3.73
CA LEU A 351 6.65 18.85 2.73
C LEU A 351 5.41 19.54 2.15
N ALA A 352 4.78 20.45 2.91
CA ALA A 352 3.67 21.26 2.43
C ALA A 352 3.75 22.70 2.97
N ASN A 353 3.58 23.68 2.06
CA ASN A 353 3.49 25.09 2.43
C ASN A 353 2.08 25.49 2.87
N ARG A 354 1.06 24.86 2.28
CA ARG A 354 -0.36 25.09 2.59
C ARG A 354 -1.03 23.74 2.77
N VAL A 355 -1.66 23.54 3.92
CA VAL A 355 -2.40 22.32 4.23
C VAL A 355 -3.87 22.70 4.38
N ALA A 356 -4.75 21.92 3.76
CA ALA A 356 -6.19 22.07 3.86
C ALA A 356 -6.79 20.83 4.55
N LEU A 357 -7.67 21.05 5.53
CA LEU A 357 -8.48 20.00 6.14
C LEU A 357 -9.91 20.15 5.64
N ALA A 358 -10.35 19.22 4.77
CA ALA A 358 -11.72 19.19 4.28
C ALA A 358 -12.59 18.35 5.23
N VAL A 359 -13.65 18.96 5.77
CA VAL A 359 -14.55 18.30 6.74
C VAL A 359 -16.01 18.55 6.38
N PRO A 360 -16.93 17.62 6.71
CA PRO A 360 -18.36 17.85 6.59
C PRO A 360 -18.79 19.12 7.32
N LEU A 361 -19.73 19.87 6.75
CA LEU A 361 -20.16 21.18 7.27
C LEU A 361 -20.56 21.14 8.75
N HIS A 362 -21.22 20.06 9.19
CA HIS A 362 -21.66 19.92 10.58
C HIS A 362 -20.53 19.66 11.60
N LEU A 363 -19.31 19.35 11.15
CA LEU A 363 -18.14 19.14 12.00
C LEU A 363 -17.18 20.34 12.00
N ILE A 364 -17.46 21.38 11.20
CA ILE A 364 -16.52 22.50 11.00
C ILE A 364 -16.20 23.23 12.30
N GLU A 365 -17.20 23.51 13.13
CA GLU A 365 -17.03 24.19 14.42
C GLU A 365 -16.17 23.35 15.38
N GLN A 366 -16.46 22.05 15.47
CA GLN A 366 -15.72 21.11 16.32
C GLN A 366 -14.26 20.97 15.90
N VAL A 367 -14.00 20.81 14.61
CA VAL A 367 -12.65 20.63 14.07
C VAL A 367 -11.85 21.92 14.22
N THR A 368 -12.45 23.08 13.89
CA THR A 368 -11.81 24.38 14.05
C THR A 368 -11.42 24.64 15.51
N ARG A 369 -12.34 24.37 16.46
CA ARG A 369 -12.04 24.48 17.90
C ARG A 369 -10.85 23.59 18.30
N GLN A 370 -10.84 22.33 17.86
CA GLN A 370 -9.73 21.41 18.14
C GLN A 370 -8.41 21.89 17.53
N CYS A 371 -8.40 22.49 16.33
CA CYS A 371 -7.19 23.08 15.76
C CYS A 371 -6.62 24.18 16.66
N TYR A 372 -7.45 25.10 17.15
CA TYR A 372 -6.99 26.19 18.03
C TYR A 372 -6.52 25.69 19.40
N GLN A 373 -7.12 24.61 19.92
CA GLN A 373 -6.73 24.03 21.20
C GLN A 373 -5.47 23.15 21.09
N ALA A 374 -5.28 22.48 19.95
CA ALA A 374 -4.18 21.56 19.74
C ALA A 374 -2.90 22.22 19.22
N CYS A 375 -3.02 23.35 18.51
CA CYS A 375 -1.88 24.03 17.91
C CYS A 375 -1.52 25.30 18.66
N TYR A 376 -0.23 25.51 18.90
CA TYR A 376 0.33 26.83 19.07
C TYR A 376 0.42 27.51 17.71
N LEU A 377 -0.35 28.59 17.54
CA LEU A 377 -0.27 29.46 16.35
C LEU A 377 1.01 30.28 16.34
#